data_AF-A0A3M1PDF8-F1
#
_entry.id   AF-A0A3M1PDF8-F1
#
_cell.length_a   1.000
_cell.length_b   1.000
_cell.length_c   1.000
_cell.angle_alpha   90.00
_cell.angle_beta   90.00
_cell.angle_gamma   90.00
#
_symmetry.space_group_name_H-M   'P 1'
#
loop_
_entity.id
_entity.type
_entity.pdbx_description
1 polymer ?
#
loop_
_entity_poly.entity_id
_entity_poly.type
_entity_poly.pdbx_seq_one_letter_code
_entity_poly.pdbx_strand_id
1 'polypeptide(L)'
;MARQFDYQKKFDSFAEQTLYRKLPAEEQTFIRELAFAYRFTFQEFREVVLAARDLRMWGETGLSAWLQRSTVGTVHPRSKAAFLEHLRRHLAQLRRRPKVYPEGGLPGLKARQKRPVTLEWSDKKIHGMCPVASEQTVCCNLHTIDAVENCAFGCSYCTIQTFYSDRFAFDAGLAEKL
;
A
#
# COMPACT_ATOMS: atom_id res chain seq x y z
N MET A 1 31.77 24.59 21.01
CA MET A 1 30.40 24.52 21.60
C MET A 1 29.62 23.44 20.86
N ALA A 2 29.33 22.32 21.51
CA ALA A 2 28.56 21.24 20.89
C ALA A 2 27.10 21.71 20.71
N ARG A 3 26.58 21.72 19.47
CA ARG A 3 25.16 21.97 19.19
C ARG A 3 24.33 20.97 20.00
N GLN A 4 23.58 21.45 20.98
CA GLN A 4 22.60 20.64 21.70
C GLN A 4 21.44 20.38 20.74
N PHE A 5 21.52 19.28 19.99
CA PHE A 5 20.49 18.89 19.04
C PHE A 5 19.27 18.36 19.80
N ASP A 6 18.15 19.05 19.64
CA ASP A 6 16.85 18.62 20.15
C ASP A 6 16.37 17.38 19.37
N TYR A 7 16.49 16.21 20.01
CA TYR A 7 16.05 14.96 19.41
C TYR A 7 14.53 14.83 19.33
N GLN A 8 13.78 15.54 20.18
CA GLN A 8 12.32 15.53 20.14
C GLN A 8 11.83 16.11 18.81
N LYS A 9 12.37 17.27 18.39
CA LYS A 9 12.06 17.85 17.06
C LYS A 9 12.39 16.92 15.90
N LYS A 10 13.50 16.18 15.98
CA LYS A 10 13.87 15.19 14.96
C LYS A 10 12.88 14.03 14.95
N PHE A 11 12.54 13.51 16.12
CA PHE A 11 11.56 12.44 16.27
C PHE A 11 10.20 12.83 15.71
N ASP A 12 9.71 14.04 16.01
CA ASP A 12 8.43 14.53 15.51
C ASP A 12 8.42 14.58 13.98
N SER A 13 9.51 15.08 13.37
CA SER A 13 9.70 15.06 11.93
C SER A 13 9.75 13.64 11.34
N PHE A 14 10.37 12.68 12.04
CA PHE A 14 10.40 11.28 11.60
C PHE A 14 9.01 10.63 11.67
N ALA A 15 8.26 10.92 12.73
CA ALA A 15 6.91 10.41 12.95
C ALA A 15 5.92 10.89 11.88
N GLU A 16 6.12 12.10 11.34
CA GLU A 16 5.33 12.67 10.25
C GLU A 16 5.65 12.05 8.88
N GLN A 17 6.92 11.80 8.62
CA GLN A 17 7.40 11.30 7.32
C GLN A 17 7.33 9.77 7.19
N THR A 18 6.85 9.06 8.20
CA THR A 18 6.77 7.59 8.22
C THR A 18 5.38 7.10 8.59
N LEU A 19 5.20 5.79 8.56
CA LEU A 19 3.94 5.14 8.93
C LEU A 19 3.74 5.00 10.45
N TYR A 20 4.57 5.67 11.25
CA TYR A 20 4.57 5.57 12.72
C TYR A 20 3.18 5.85 13.31
N ARG A 21 2.52 6.96 12.89
CA ARG A 21 1.17 7.34 13.36
C ARG A 21 0.07 6.33 12.99
N LYS A 22 0.35 5.35 12.13
CA LYS A 22 -0.59 4.29 11.74
C LYS A 22 -0.42 3.00 12.55
N LEU A 23 0.59 2.92 13.41
CA LEU A 23 0.81 1.78 14.30
C LEU A 23 -0.16 1.83 15.50
N PRO A 24 -0.44 0.71 16.18
CA PRO A 24 -1.15 0.70 17.46
C PRO A 24 -0.45 1.56 18.52
N ALA A 25 -1.19 2.07 19.50
CA ALA A 25 -0.64 2.96 20.54
C ALA A 25 0.49 2.32 21.37
N GLU A 26 0.37 1.01 21.64
CA GLU A 26 1.41 0.21 22.28
C GLU A 26 2.74 0.27 21.50
N GLU A 27 2.69 -0.06 20.21
CA GLU A 27 3.86 -0.08 19.32
C GLU A 27 4.43 1.32 19.12
N GLN A 28 3.58 2.35 19.05
CA GLN A 28 4.04 3.74 19.00
C GLN A 28 4.85 4.10 20.24
N THR A 29 4.36 3.75 21.42
CA THR A 29 5.03 4.04 22.70
C THR A 29 6.37 3.31 22.76
N PHE A 30 6.37 2.02 22.45
CA PHE A 30 7.58 1.19 22.48
C PHE A 30 8.65 1.66 21.49
N ILE A 31 8.29 1.94 20.24
CA ILE A 31 9.25 2.45 19.23
C ILE A 31 9.78 3.83 19.63
N ARG A 32 8.97 4.67 20.27
CA ARG A 32 9.43 5.96 20.82
C ARG A 32 10.50 5.74 21.88
N GLU A 33 10.26 4.86 22.85
CA GLU A 33 11.24 4.55 23.89
C GLU A 33 12.57 4.07 23.28
N LEU A 34 12.52 3.14 22.32
CA LEU A 34 13.71 2.66 21.61
C LEU A 34 14.43 3.77 20.82
N ALA A 35 13.67 4.63 20.13
CA ALA A 35 14.24 5.71 19.34
C ALA A 35 14.99 6.71 20.23
N PHE A 36 14.44 7.06 21.39
CA PHE A 36 15.09 7.96 22.34
C PHE A 36 16.28 7.31 23.06
N ALA A 37 16.17 6.02 23.41
CA ALA A 37 17.25 5.27 24.05
C ALA A 37 18.45 5.10 23.12
N TYR A 38 18.24 4.71 21.87
CA TYR A 38 19.30 4.43 20.91
C TYR A 38 19.67 5.61 20.01
N ARG A 39 18.94 6.72 20.08
CA ARG A 39 19.08 7.89 19.21
C ARG A 39 19.09 7.50 17.74
N PHE A 40 18.00 6.88 17.29
CA PHE A 40 17.86 6.47 15.89
C PHE A 40 18.05 7.64 14.91
N THR A 41 18.74 7.37 13.82
CA THR A 41 18.68 8.15 12.59
C THR A 41 17.33 7.95 11.91
N PHE A 42 17.01 8.78 10.91
CA PHE A 42 15.77 8.63 10.15
C PHE A 42 15.63 7.24 9.51
N GLN A 43 16.71 6.70 8.92
CA GLN A 43 16.66 5.40 8.25
C GLN A 43 16.44 4.26 9.24
N GLU A 44 17.10 4.30 10.41
CA GLU A 44 16.91 3.31 11.46
C GLU A 44 15.49 3.36 12.04
N PHE A 45 14.95 4.57 12.27
CA PHE A 45 13.58 4.74 12.72
C PHE A 45 12.57 4.21 11.69
N ARG A 46 12.75 4.56 10.42
CA ARG A 46 11.92 4.07 9.31
C ARG A 46 11.98 2.55 9.20
N GLU A 47 13.16 1.96 9.32
CA GLU A 47 13.34 0.51 9.29
C GLU A 47 12.52 -0.17 10.40
N VAL A 48 12.60 0.32 11.64
CA VAL A 48 11.87 -0.22 12.78
C VAL A 48 10.36 -0.06 12.62
N VAL A 49 9.88 1.09 12.15
CA VAL A 49 8.46 1.35 11.89
C VAL A 49 7.91 0.44 10.80
N LEU A 50 8.67 0.24 9.71
CA LEU A 50 8.28 -0.69 8.65
C LEU A 50 8.26 -2.13 9.15
N ALA A 51 9.26 -2.54 9.94
CA ALA A 51 9.29 -3.86 10.55
C ALA A 51 8.07 -4.12 11.43
N ALA A 52 7.70 -3.19 12.30
CA ALA A 52 6.51 -3.33 13.15
C ALA A 52 5.22 -3.46 12.32
N ARG A 53 5.14 -2.73 11.20
CA ARG A 53 4.00 -2.84 10.28
C ARG A 53 4.00 -4.17 9.54
N ASP A 54 5.15 -4.65 9.07
CA ASP A 54 5.29 -5.94 8.40
C ASP A 54 4.86 -7.10 9.30
N LEU A 55 5.33 -7.12 10.55
CA LEU A 55 4.94 -8.13 11.54
C LEU A 55 3.42 -8.19 11.69
N ARG A 56 2.77 -7.03 11.82
CA ARG A 56 1.30 -6.95 11.89
C ARG A 56 0.62 -7.42 10.62
N MET A 57 1.14 -7.04 9.44
CA MET A 57 0.58 -7.47 8.16
C MET A 57 0.73 -8.98 7.93
N TRP A 58 1.77 -9.60 8.49
CA TRP A 58 2.00 -11.04 8.43
C TRP A 58 1.25 -11.82 9.51
N GLY A 59 0.53 -11.14 10.42
CA GLY A 59 -0.14 -11.79 11.55
C GLY A 59 0.83 -12.37 12.58
N GLU A 60 2.09 -11.94 12.56
CA GLU A 60 3.10 -12.30 13.54
C GLU A 60 2.92 -11.44 14.81
N THR A 61 3.57 -11.84 15.89
CA THR A 61 3.56 -11.07 17.14
C THR A 61 4.15 -9.67 16.95
N GLY A 62 3.62 -8.69 17.70
CA GLY A 62 4.14 -7.32 17.73
C GLY A 62 5.63 -7.22 18.07
N LEU A 63 6.24 -6.10 17.71
CA LEU A 63 7.67 -5.84 17.90
C LEU A 63 8.03 -5.82 19.40
N SER A 64 7.16 -5.25 20.24
CA SER A 64 7.27 -5.25 21.70
C SER A 64 7.38 -6.67 22.27
N ALA A 65 6.38 -7.49 21.97
CA ALA A 65 6.26 -8.88 22.44
C ALA A 65 7.34 -9.80 21.85
N TRP A 66 7.77 -9.55 20.60
CA TRP A 66 8.89 -10.26 20.01
C TRP A 66 10.20 -9.96 20.77
N LEU A 67 10.50 -8.68 21.03
CA LEU A 67 11.77 -8.32 21.67
C LEU A 67 11.83 -8.87 23.10
N GLN A 68 10.74 -8.74 23.87
CA GLN A 68 10.64 -9.26 25.24
C GLN A 68 10.90 -10.77 25.32
N ARG A 69 10.38 -11.56 24.37
CA ARG A 69 10.61 -13.01 24.32
C ARG A 69 12.02 -13.38 23.88
N SER A 70 12.65 -12.51 23.09
CA SER A 70 13.97 -12.76 22.51
C SER A 70 15.11 -12.38 23.46
N THR A 71 14.83 -11.64 24.53
CA THR A 71 15.81 -11.20 25.52
C THR A 71 15.55 -11.87 26.88
N VAL A 72 16.06 -13.08 27.06
CA VAL A 72 16.04 -13.76 28.37
C VAL A 72 16.94 -12.97 29.34
N GLY A 73 16.34 -12.21 30.26
CA GLY A 73 17.04 -11.58 31.40
C GLY A 73 17.65 -10.19 31.19
N THR A 74 17.51 -9.57 30.02
CA THR A 74 17.88 -8.14 29.83
C THR A 74 16.77 -7.41 29.05
N VAL A 75 16.39 -6.20 29.47
CA VAL A 75 15.23 -5.50 28.88
C VAL A 75 15.52 -5.00 27.46
N HIS A 76 16.80 -4.87 27.06
CA HIS A 76 17.20 -4.38 25.74
C HIS A 76 18.55 -4.96 25.28
N PRO A 77 18.77 -5.18 23.97
CA PRO A 77 20.09 -5.47 23.42
C PRO A 77 21.12 -4.40 23.84
N ARG A 78 22.32 -4.82 24.27
CA ARG A 78 23.36 -3.91 24.81
C ARG A 78 23.77 -2.79 23.86
N SER A 79 23.54 -2.93 22.55
CA SER A 79 23.86 -1.89 21.56
C SER A 79 22.77 -1.75 20.50
N LYS A 80 22.65 -0.54 19.95
CA LYS A 80 21.78 -0.23 18.81
C LYS A 80 22.04 -1.17 17.61
N ALA A 81 23.32 -1.40 17.31
CA ALA A 81 23.72 -2.25 16.19
C ALA A 81 23.25 -3.70 16.38
N ALA A 82 23.43 -4.24 17.59
CA ALA A 82 22.96 -5.60 17.91
C ALA A 82 21.43 -5.72 17.83
N PHE A 83 20.69 -4.69 18.27
CA PHE A 83 19.24 -4.65 18.12
C PHE A 83 18.82 -4.69 16.65
N LEU A 84 19.34 -3.79 15.80
CA LEU A 84 18.98 -3.72 14.39
C LEU A 84 19.37 -5.00 13.65
N GLU A 85 20.54 -5.57 13.94
CA GLU A 85 20.96 -6.85 13.37
C GLU A 85 20.02 -7.99 13.79
N HIS A 86 19.61 -8.03 15.05
CA HIS A 86 18.66 -9.03 15.54
C HIS A 86 17.30 -8.90 14.84
N LEU A 87 16.80 -7.67 14.70
CA LEU A 87 15.55 -7.38 13.98
C LEU A 87 15.64 -7.84 12.52
N ARG A 88 16.71 -7.49 11.82
CA ARG A 88 16.95 -7.90 10.42
C ARG A 88 16.98 -9.41 10.28
N ARG A 89 17.68 -10.12 11.18
CA ARG A 89 17.74 -11.59 11.19
C ARG A 89 16.37 -12.21 11.40
N HIS A 90 15.60 -11.70 12.36
CA HIS A 90 14.24 -12.19 12.62
C HIS A 90 13.34 -12.02 11.39
N LEU A 91 13.32 -10.83 10.79
CA LEU A 91 12.55 -10.58 9.57
C LEU A 91 13.00 -11.46 8.39
N ALA A 92 14.31 -11.69 8.24
CA ALA A 92 14.83 -12.57 7.20
C ALA A 92 14.38 -14.02 7.40
N GLN A 93 14.33 -14.51 8.64
CA GLN A 93 13.80 -15.84 8.96
C GLN A 93 12.31 -15.95 8.64
N LEU A 94 11.51 -14.96 9.04
CA LEU A 94 10.07 -14.91 8.72
C LEU A 94 9.81 -14.90 7.20
N ARG A 95 10.62 -14.16 6.43
CA ARG A 95 10.48 -14.11 4.97
C ARG A 95 10.77 -15.45 4.29
N ARG A 96 11.68 -16.26 4.85
CA ARG A 96 12.05 -17.59 4.34
C ARG A 96 11.05 -18.69 4.73
N ARG A 97 10.22 -18.44 5.75
CA ARG A 97 9.19 -19.39 6.18
C ARG A 97 8.22 -19.66 5.02
N PRO A 98 7.87 -20.93 4.73
CA PRO A 98 6.86 -21.26 3.74
C PRO A 98 5.55 -20.50 4.01
N LYS A 99 4.94 -19.97 2.96
CA LYS A 99 3.66 -19.26 3.07
C LYS A 99 2.56 -20.29 3.32
N VAL A 100 1.85 -20.14 4.44
CA VAL A 100 0.68 -20.96 4.78
C VAL A 100 -0.55 -20.11 4.51
N TYR A 101 -1.41 -20.58 3.61
CA TYR A 101 -2.70 -19.98 3.35
C TYR A 101 -3.79 -20.78 4.07
N PRO A 102 -4.89 -20.15 4.52
CA PRO A 102 -5.99 -20.87 5.16
C PRO A 102 -6.57 -21.93 4.22
N GLU A 103 -6.84 -23.14 4.73
CA GLU A 103 -7.46 -24.22 3.94
C GLU A 103 -8.86 -23.82 3.43
N GLY A 104 -9.58 -23.00 4.20
CA GLY A 104 -10.89 -22.44 3.82
C GLY A 104 -10.84 -21.33 2.75
N GLY A 105 -9.66 -21.02 2.20
CA GLY A 105 -9.48 -19.93 1.24
C GLY A 105 -9.49 -18.53 1.89
N LEU A 106 -9.18 -17.53 1.07
CA LEU A 106 -9.34 -16.13 1.49
C LEU A 106 -10.82 -15.74 1.47
N PRO A 107 -11.25 -14.75 2.27
CA PRO A 107 -12.62 -14.24 2.23
C PRO A 107 -13.04 -13.94 0.80
N GLY A 108 -14.20 -14.46 0.39
CA GLY A 108 -14.75 -14.18 -0.92
C GLY A 108 -14.88 -12.68 -1.17
N LEU A 109 -14.65 -12.27 -2.41
CA LEU A 109 -14.87 -10.88 -2.82
C LEU A 109 -16.34 -10.51 -2.52
N LYS A 110 -16.56 -9.31 -1.97
CA LYS A 110 -17.92 -8.80 -1.77
C LYS A 110 -18.65 -8.79 -3.11
N ALA A 111 -19.83 -9.40 -3.17
CA ALA A 111 -20.68 -9.38 -4.35
C ALA A 111 -20.96 -7.91 -4.73
N ARG A 112 -20.53 -7.52 -5.94
CA ARG A 112 -20.68 -6.15 -6.41
C ARG A 112 -22.10 -5.94 -6.93
N GLN A 113 -22.67 -4.75 -6.66
CA GLN A 113 -24.00 -4.41 -7.15
C GLN A 113 -24.00 -4.29 -8.67
N LYS A 114 -24.95 -4.95 -9.33
CA LYS A 114 -25.17 -4.82 -10.77
C LYS A 114 -25.55 -3.37 -11.09
N ARG A 115 -24.85 -2.74 -12.03
CA ARG A 115 -25.16 -1.39 -12.51
C ARG A 115 -26.10 -1.48 -13.71
N PRO A 116 -27.06 -0.55 -13.86
CA PRO A 116 -27.97 -0.56 -15.00
C PRO A 116 -27.19 -0.30 -16.28
N VAL A 117 -27.57 -1.04 -17.33
CA VAL A 117 -27.10 -0.84 -18.70
C VAL A 117 -28.06 0.14 -19.37
N THR A 118 -27.54 1.24 -19.92
CA THR A 118 -28.33 2.23 -20.65
C THR A 118 -27.94 2.27 -22.12
N LEU A 119 -28.89 2.65 -22.98
CA LEU A 119 -28.66 3.02 -24.37
C LEU A 119 -28.78 4.54 -24.44
N GLU A 120 -27.74 5.23 -24.87
CA GLU A 120 -27.69 6.70 -24.87
C GLU A 120 -27.25 7.21 -26.24
N TRP A 121 -27.97 8.20 -26.78
CA TRP A 121 -27.51 8.91 -27.98
C TRP A 121 -26.43 9.91 -27.58
N SER A 122 -25.31 9.91 -28.28
CA SER A 122 -24.23 10.89 -28.09
C SER A 122 -23.83 11.51 -29.43
N ASP A 123 -23.23 12.70 -29.42
CA ASP A 123 -22.61 13.26 -30.63
C ASP A 123 -21.09 12.94 -30.70
N LYS A 124 -20.61 12.05 -29.82
CA LYS A 124 -19.20 11.67 -29.73
C LYS A 124 -18.80 10.93 -31.01
N LYS A 125 -17.63 11.26 -31.54
CA LYS A 125 -16.98 10.45 -32.57
C LYS A 125 -16.50 9.15 -31.93
N ILE A 126 -17.18 8.05 -32.26
CA ILE A 126 -16.91 6.74 -31.66
C ILE A 126 -15.90 5.90 -32.45
N HIS A 127 -15.62 6.24 -33.71
CA HIS A 127 -14.64 5.52 -34.53
C HIS A 127 -13.50 6.45 -34.94
N GLY A 128 -12.25 6.04 -34.67
CA GLY A 128 -11.07 6.83 -35.00
C GLY A 128 -9.78 6.22 -34.45
N MET A 129 -8.68 6.96 -34.51
CA MET A 129 -7.45 6.54 -33.84
C MET A 129 -7.62 6.60 -32.32
N CYS A 130 -7.01 5.65 -31.61
CA CYS A 130 -6.97 5.66 -30.15
C CYS A 130 -6.57 7.05 -29.62
N PRO A 131 -7.27 7.63 -28.63
CA PRO A 131 -7.00 8.99 -28.15
C PRO A 131 -5.61 9.16 -27.51
N VAL A 132 -4.92 8.06 -27.21
CA VAL A 132 -3.56 8.04 -26.66
C VAL A 132 -2.52 7.74 -27.74
N ALA A 133 -2.91 7.52 -29.00
CA ALA A 133 -1.99 7.32 -30.11
C ALA A 133 -1.34 8.66 -30.49
N SER A 134 -0.01 8.71 -30.42
CA SER A 134 0.80 9.85 -30.86
C SER A 134 2.20 9.35 -31.24
N GLU A 135 2.99 10.17 -31.94
CA GLU A 135 4.39 9.82 -32.23
C GLU A 135 5.24 9.63 -30.96
N GLN A 136 4.83 10.24 -29.85
CA GLN A 136 5.52 10.20 -28.56
C GLN A 136 5.09 9.01 -27.69
N THR A 137 3.99 8.34 -28.03
CA THR A 137 3.42 7.22 -27.28
C THR A 137 3.39 5.97 -28.14
N VAL A 138 4.15 4.94 -27.76
CA VAL A 138 4.13 3.61 -28.41
C VAL A 138 2.88 2.81 -28.01
N CYS A 139 1.76 3.49 -27.74
CA CYS A 139 0.50 2.83 -27.44
C CYS A 139 -0.14 2.43 -28.76
N CYS A 140 -0.35 1.13 -28.97
CA CYS A 140 -1.17 0.40 -29.96
C CYS A 140 -1.22 0.92 -31.42
N ASN A 141 -1.38 2.23 -31.67
CA ASN A 141 -1.56 2.89 -32.96
C ASN A 141 -2.68 2.23 -33.77
N LEU A 142 -3.73 1.82 -33.06
CA LEU A 142 -4.90 1.16 -33.61
C LEU A 142 -6.05 2.14 -33.73
N HIS A 143 -6.91 1.87 -34.71
CA HIS A 143 -8.26 2.41 -34.73
C HIS A 143 -9.09 1.76 -33.62
N THR A 144 -9.87 2.56 -32.91
CA THR A 144 -10.79 2.14 -31.86
C THR A 144 -12.23 2.44 -32.25
N ILE A 145 -13.14 1.57 -31.80
CA ILE A 145 -14.59 1.77 -31.86
C ILE A 145 -15.06 1.86 -30.41
N ASP A 146 -15.23 3.08 -29.91
CA ASP A 146 -15.62 3.41 -28.55
C ASP A 146 -17.15 3.35 -28.38
N ALA A 147 -17.75 2.20 -28.69
CA ALA A 147 -19.20 1.98 -28.68
C ALA A 147 -19.82 1.90 -27.27
N VAL A 148 -18.99 1.75 -26.24
CA VAL A 148 -19.42 1.51 -24.86
C VAL A 148 -18.61 2.37 -23.91
N GLU A 149 -19.29 3.05 -22.99
CA GLU A 149 -18.68 3.78 -21.90
C GLU A 149 -18.79 3.01 -20.57
N ASN A 150 -17.68 3.01 -19.83
CA ASN A 150 -17.51 2.28 -18.58
C ASN A 150 -17.50 0.75 -18.74
N CYS A 151 -17.42 0.02 -17.62
CA CYS A 151 -17.39 -1.44 -17.57
C CYS A 151 -18.25 -1.98 -16.43
N ALA A 152 -19.17 -2.89 -16.74
CA ALA A 152 -20.06 -3.52 -15.76
C ALA A 152 -19.35 -4.45 -14.77
N PHE A 153 -18.14 -4.93 -15.09
CA PHE A 153 -17.41 -5.90 -14.26
C PHE A 153 -16.91 -5.33 -12.94
N GLY A 154 -16.61 -4.04 -12.89
CA GLY A 154 -16.23 -3.40 -11.65
C GLY A 154 -15.01 -4.03 -10.98
N CYS A 155 -13.89 -4.13 -11.68
CA CYS A 155 -12.64 -4.54 -11.05
C CYS A 155 -12.16 -3.43 -10.09
N SER A 156 -11.72 -3.81 -8.89
CA SER A 156 -11.28 -2.86 -7.84
C SER A 156 -10.07 -2.02 -8.23
N TYR A 157 -9.31 -2.47 -9.23
CA TYR A 157 -8.12 -1.80 -9.76
C TYR A 157 -8.38 -1.09 -11.11
N CYS A 158 -9.62 -1.09 -11.59
CA CYS A 158 -9.93 -0.56 -12.92
C CYS A 158 -9.93 0.98 -12.91
N THR A 159 -9.01 1.55 -13.67
CA THR A 159 -8.89 3.02 -13.83
C THR A 159 -10.07 3.61 -14.62
N ILE A 160 -10.72 2.84 -15.49
CA ILE A 160 -11.89 3.27 -16.27
C ILE A 160 -12.98 3.83 -15.35
N GLN A 161 -13.17 3.23 -14.17
CA GLN A 161 -14.16 3.67 -13.20
C GLN A 161 -13.87 5.02 -12.55
N THR A 162 -12.64 5.51 -12.67
CA THR A 162 -12.26 6.85 -12.20
C THR A 162 -12.57 7.91 -13.26
N PHE A 163 -12.54 7.53 -14.54
CA PHE A 163 -12.77 8.45 -15.67
C PHE A 163 -14.25 8.57 -16.06
N TYR A 164 -15.03 7.51 -15.88
CA TYR A 164 -16.44 7.49 -16.24
C TYR A 164 -17.35 7.50 -15.00
N SER A 165 -18.54 8.09 -15.15
CA SER A 165 -19.56 8.11 -14.09
C SER A 165 -20.07 6.70 -13.75
N ASP A 166 -20.94 6.56 -12.77
CA ASP A 166 -21.43 5.24 -12.35
C ASP A 166 -22.33 4.51 -13.36
N ARG A 167 -22.62 5.12 -14.51
CA ARG A 167 -23.42 4.52 -15.60
C ARG A 167 -22.58 3.65 -16.53
N PHE A 168 -23.22 2.68 -17.16
CA PHE A 168 -22.67 1.87 -18.24
C PHE A 168 -23.56 2.04 -19.46
N ALA A 169 -23.05 2.72 -20.47
CA ALA A 169 -23.84 3.24 -21.59
C ALA A 169 -23.32 2.69 -22.92
N PHE A 170 -24.23 2.19 -23.75
CA PHE A 170 -23.97 1.90 -25.16
C PHE A 170 -24.37 3.11 -26.01
N ASP A 171 -23.55 3.42 -27.01
CA ASP A 171 -23.91 4.45 -27.98
C ASP A 171 -25.06 3.94 -28.86
N ALA A 172 -26.22 4.58 -28.74
CA ALA A 172 -27.44 4.22 -29.46
C ALA A 172 -27.30 4.44 -30.98
N GLY A 173 -26.40 5.33 -31.40
CA GLY A 173 -26.15 5.69 -32.79
C GLY A 173 -24.93 4.99 -33.40
N LEU A 174 -24.54 3.83 -32.84
CA LEU A 174 -23.38 3.08 -33.30
C LEU A 174 -23.45 2.78 -34.81
N ALA A 175 -24.63 2.37 -35.30
CA ALA A 175 -24.81 1.98 -36.69
C ALA A 175 -24.61 3.15 -37.66
N GLU A 176 -25.02 4.37 -37.29
CA GLU A 176 -24.85 5.55 -38.15
C GLU A 176 -23.43 6.14 -38.14
N LYS A 177 -22.59 5.76 -37.15
CA LYS A 177 -21.27 6.38 -36.90
C LYS A 177 -20.07 5.50 -37.25
N LEU A 178 -20.30 4.26 -37.68
CA LEU A 178 -19.27 3.35 -38.20
C LEU A 178 -18.86 3.73 -39.62
#